data_AF-A0A9E8HPE7-F1
#
_entry.id   AF-A0A9E8HPE7-F1
#
_cell.length_a   1.000
_cell.length_b   1.000
_cell.length_c   1.000
_cell.angle_alpha   90.00
_cell.angle_beta   90.00
_cell.angle_gamma   90.00
#
_symmetry.space_group_name_H-M   'P 1'
#
loop_
_entity.id
_entity.type
_entity.pdbx_description
1 polymer ?
#
loop_
_entity_poly.entity_id
_entity_poly.type
_entity_poly.pdbx_seq_one_letter_code
_entity_poly.pdbx_strand_id
1 'polypeptide(L)'
;MELALGQLKLENYEFISAIDGRKMSAADVNEKYNCKKSLDVTGRGFSRGEIGCALSHQKAYRTLLGSDSDYALILEDDIELSVDTPDVLERIREWLVSSEPRVLLLTSLKGFCTKPSTILNSKYRMVDVKKAWWGMGYVINKAAAEKLIEVNGEVWLMADDWVEYKRNAGIMLKGVDPWLIKPAPEVESILEKDRKSVRAKKHRTWKYRAKKIRENVLLKIVEYFFWRPFKGYKRH
;
A
#
# COMPACT_ATOMS: atom_id res chain seq x y z
N MET A 1 11.95 -6.59 -15.34
CA MET A 1 11.83 -7.17 -13.99
C MET A 1 12.82 -8.31 -13.74
N GLU A 2 12.76 -9.44 -14.46
CA GLU A 2 13.64 -10.61 -14.21
C GLU A 2 15.13 -10.28 -14.10
N LEU A 3 15.64 -9.48 -15.04
CA LEU A 3 17.05 -9.07 -15.04
C LEU A 3 17.42 -8.28 -13.77
N ALA A 4 16.52 -7.42 -13.27
CA ALA A 4 16.74 -6.69 -12.03
C ALA A 4 16.70 -7.62 -10.81
N LEU A 5 15.78 -8.58 -10.76
CA LEU A 5 15.72 -9.58 -9.69
C LEU A 5 16.99 -10.44 -9.65
N GLY A 6 17.45 -10.90 -10.82
CA GLY A 6 18.68 -11.68 -10.95
C GLY A 6 19.93 -10.91 -10.52
N GLN A 7 20.05 -9.63 -10.90
CA GLN A 7 21.14 -8.76 -10.43
C GLN A 7 21.15 -8.57 -8.91
N LEU A 8 19.97 -8.58 -8.28
CA LEU A 8 19.81 -8.45 -6.84
C LEU A 8 19.83 -9.80 -6.09
N LYS A 9 20.02 -10.92 -6.81
CA LYS A 9 19.96 -12.29 -6.26
C LYS A 9 18.66 -12.59 -5.52
N LEU A 10 17.55 -12.02 -5.99
CA LEU A 10 16.21 -12.37 -5.53
C LEU A 10 15.70 -13.52 -6.39
N GLU A 11 16.04 -14.75 -6.01
CA GLU A 11 15.85 -15.95 -6.85
C GLU A 11 14.53 -16.70 -6.58
N ASN A 12 13.96 -16.54 -5.38
CA ASN A 12 12.67 -17.15 -5.03
C ASN A 12 11.52 -16.19 -5.33
N TYR A 13 11.02 -16.20 -6.56
CA TYR A 13 9.92 -15.34 -7.00
C TYR A 13 8.91 -16.10 -7.87
N GLU A 14 7.70 -15.55 -7.93
CA GLU A 14 6.63 -16.00 -8.82
C GLU A 14 6.02 -14.79 -9.52
N PHE A 15 5.75 -14.92 -10.82
CA PHE A 15 4.99 -13.92 -11.56
C PHE A 15 3.49 -14.18 -11.46
N ILE A 16 2.78 -13.22 -10.87
CA ILE A 16 1.33 -13.28 -10.74
C ILE A 16 0.71 -12.38 -11.82
N SER A 17 0.02 -12.98 -12.80
CA SER A 17 -0.71 -12.19 -13.80
C SER A 17 -1.79 -11.35 -13.12
N ALA A 18 -1.72 -10.04 -13.34
CA ALA A 18 -2.68 -9.07 -12.84
C ALA A 18 -4.06 -9.26 -13.47
N ILE A 19 -5.09 -8.93 -12.71
CA ILE A 19 -6.49 -8.94 -13.14
C ILE A 19 -6.78 -7.63 -13.87
N ASP A 20 -7.00 -7.71 -15.17
CA ASP A 20 -7.48 -6.56 -15.95
C ASP A 20 -8.97 -6.34 -15.69
N GLY A 21 -9.28 -5.43 -14.77
CA GLY A 21 -10.65 -5.13 -14.40
C GLY A 21 -11.51 -4.57 -15.54
N ARG A 22 -10.91 -4.09 -16.65
CA ARG A 22 -11.64 -3.65 -17.85
C ARG A 22 -12.24 -4.82 -18.62
N LYS A 23 -11.70 -6.03 -18.45
CA LYS A 23 -12.19 -7.27 -19.06
C LYS A 23 -13.24 -8.00 -18.19
N MET A 24 -13.49 -7.53 -16.97
CA MET A 24 -14.49 -8.13 -16.08
C MET A 24 -15.92 -7.80 -16.52
N SER A 25 -16.83 -8.76 -16.38
CA SER A 25 -18.24 -8.52 -16.64
C SER A 25 -18.85 -7.51 -15.65
N ALA A 26 -20.05 -7.01 -15.93
CA ALA A 26 -20.76 -6.16 -14.98
C ALA A 26 -21.17 -6.94 -13.72
N ALA A 27 -21.55 -8.22 -13.86
CA ALA A 27 -21.93 -9.08 -12.75
C ALA A 27 -20.74 -9.32 -11.80
N ASP A 28 -19.57 -9.68 -12.35
CA ASP A 28 -18.35 -9.91 -11.55
C ASP A 28 -17.95 -8.67 -10.75
N VAL A 29 -18.06 -7.49 -11.36
CA VAL A 29 -17.74 -6.25 -10.64
C VAL A 29 -18.76 -5.96 -9.57
N ASN A 30 -20.06 -6.15 -9.82
CA ASN A 30 -21.07 -5.92 -8.79
C ASN A 30 -20.93 -6.87 -7.60
N GLU A 31 -20.50 -8.11 -7.84
CA GLU A 31 -20.22 -9.09 -6.78
C GLU A 31 -18.95 -8.72 -5.98
N LYS A 32 -17.89 -8.27 -6.67
CA LYS A 32 -16.57 -8.09 -6.06
C LYS A 32 -16.28 -6.67 -5.59
N TYR A 33 -17.14 -5.69 -5.86
CA TYR A 33 -16.89 -4.28 -5.56
C TYR A 33 -18.04 -3.62 -4.80
N ASN A 34 -17.75 -3.17 -3.59
CA ASN A 34 -18.69 -2.45 -2.74
C ASN A 34 -18.60 -0.93 -2.98
N CYS A 35 -19.30 -0.47 -4.01
CA CYS A 35 -19.31 0.93 -4.42
C CYS A 35 -19.82 1.87 -3.33
N LYS A 36 -20.87 1.47 -2.62
CA LYS A 36 -21.47 2.29 -1.55
C LYS A 36 -20.47 2.55 -0.43
N LYS A 37 -19.76 1.51 0.03
CA LYS A 37 -18.73 1.64 1.07
C LYS A 37 -17.54 2.47 0.58
N SER A 38 -17.14 2.32 -0.67
CA SER A 38 -16.11 3.15 -1.31
C SER A 38 -16.48 4.63 -1.29
N LEU A 39 -17.72 4.97 -1.66
CA LEU A 39 -18.24 6.34 -1.61
C LEU A 39 -18.28 6.90 -0.19
N ASP A 40 -18.73 6.09 0.79
CA ASP A 40 -18.82 6.49 2.19
C ASP A 40 -17.46 6.72 2.85
N VAL A 41 -16.43 5.97 2.47
CA VAL A 41 -15.10 5.99 3.10
C VAL A 41 -14.11 6.88 2.35
N THR A 42 -14.01 6.72 1.03
CA THR A 42 -13.01 7.37 0.16
C THR A 42 -13.57 8.60 -0.56
N GLY A 43 -14.90 8.73 -0.60
CA GLY A 43 -15.60 9.88 -1.19
C GLY A 43 -15.77 9.80 -2.72
N ARG A 44 -15.48 8.63 -3.31
CA ARG A 44 -15.66 8.35 -4.73
C ARG A 44 -15.83 6.85 -4.98
N GLY A 45 -16.33 6.50 -6.16
CA GLY A 45 -16.21 5.15 -6.68
C GLY A 45 -14.83 4.88 -7.28
N PHE A 46 -14.60 3.65 -7.72
CA PHE A 46 -13.38 3.20 -8.39
C PHE A 46 -13.60 2.96 -9.88
N SER A 47 -12.55 3.15 -10.68
CA SER A 47 -12.55 2.70 -12.06
C SER A 47 -12.42 1.18 -12.13
N ARG A 48 -12.73 0.61 -13.31
CA ARG A 48 -12.53 -0.82 -13.58
C ARG A 48 -11.08 -1.24 -13.35
N GLY A 49 -10.12 -0.44 -13.80
CA GLY A 49 -8.70 -0.72 -13.57
C GLY A 49 -8.28 -0.64 -12.11
N GLU A 50 -8.85 0.26 -11.31
CA GLU A 50 -8.59 0.32 -9.86
C GLU A 50 -9.14 -0.90 -9.12
N ILE A 51 -10.32 -1.40 -9.53
CA ILE A 51 -10.89 -2.65 -9.01
C ILE A 51 -9.97 -3.83 -9.37
N GLY A 52 -9.54 -3.92 -10.64
CA GLY A 52 -8.59 -4.94 -11.09
C GLY A 52 -7.26 -4.91 -10.34
N CYS A 53 -6.71 -3.73 -10.11
CA CYS A 53 -5.51 -3.53 -9.29
C CYS A 53 -5.73 -4.06 -7.86
N ALA A 54 -6.78 -3.64 -7.16
CA ALA A 54 -7.07 -4.15 -5.82
C ALA A 54 -7.23 -5.69 -5.77
N LEU A 55 -7.94 -6.27 -6.74
CA LEU A 55 -8.09 -7.72 -6.86
C LEU A 55 -6.75 -8.43 -7.15
N SER A 56 -5.84 -7.79 -7.90
CA SER A 56 -4.50 -8.33 -8.18
C SER A 56 -3.65 -8.41 -6.92
N HIS A 57 -3.71 -7.38 -6.07
CA HIS A 57 -3.05 -7.41 -4.76
C HIS A 57 -3.66 -8.49 -3.85
N GLN A 58 -4.98 -8.64 -3.83
CA GLN A 58 -5.60 -9.75 -3.10
C GLN A 58 -5.18 -11.12 -3.64
N LYS A 59 -4.98 -11.26 -4.95
CA LYS A 59 -4.45 -12.49 -5.54
C LYS A 59 -3.05 -12.78 -5.00
N ALA A 60 -2.16 -11.78 -4.97
CA ALA A 60 -0.83 -11.92 -4.35
C ALA A 60 -0.89 -12.28 -2.86
N TYR A 61 -1.84 -11.70 -2.11
CA TYR A 61 -2.05 -12.07 -0.71
C TYR A 61 -2.49 -13.52 -0.55
N ARG A 62 -3.43 -14.00 -1.38
CA ARG A 62 -3.87 -15.40 -1.36
C ARG A 62 -2.73 -16.36 -1.76
N THR A 63 -1.89 -15.99 -2.72
CA THR A 63 -0.70 -16.75 -3.08
C THR A 63 0.26 -16.88 -1.88
N LEU A 64 0.54 -15.78 -1.16
CA LEU A 64 1.35 -15.83 0.06
C LEU A 64 0.70 -16.71 1.16
N LEU A 65 -0.61 -16.61 1.36
CA LEU A 65 -1.30 -17.43 2.36
C LEU A 65 -1.26 -18.93 2.03
N GLY A 66 -1.23 -19.28 0.74
CA GLY A 66 -1.14 -20.66 0.26
C GLY A 66 0.27 -21.22 0.13
N SER A 67 1.32 -20.42 0.36
CA SER A 67 2.72 -20.86 0.28
C SER A 67 3.31 -21.17 1.66
N ASP A 68 4.51 -21.74 1.69
CA ASP A 68 5.25 -22.01 2.94
C ASP A 68 5.98 -20.76 3.49
N SER A 69 5.98 -19.65 2.75
CA SER A 69 6.67 -18.41 3.15
C SER A 69 5.94 -17.64 4.26
N ASP A 70 6.67 -17.06 5.22
CA ASP A 70 6.08 -16.24 6.29
C ASP A 70 5.67 -14.83 5.83
N TYR A 71 6.36 -14.33 4.81
CA TYR A 71 6.17 -13.01 4.22
C TYR A 71 6.54 -13.00 2.74
N ALA A 72 6.11 -11.97 2.01
CA ALA A 72 6.47 -11.76 0.62
C ALA A 72 6.82 -10.29 0.34
N LEU A 73 7.75 -10.09 -0.57
CA LEU A 73 7.97 -8.85 -1.28
C LEU A 73 7.01 -8.81 -2.48
N ILE A 74 6.12 -7.82 -2.52
CA ILE A 74 5.18 -7.61 -3.63
C ILE A 74 5.66 -6.42 -4.44
N LEU A 75 5.84 -6.62 -5.75
CA LEU A 75 6.34 -5.65 -6.71
C LEU A 75 5.40 -5.55 -7.91
N GLU A 76 5.15 -4.34 -8.40
CA GLU A 76 4.64 -4.09 -9.75
C GLU A 76 5.79 -4.19 -10.78
N ASP A 77 5.47 -4.31 -12.06
CA ASP A 77 6.45 -4.57 -13.14
C ASP A 77 7.18 -3.31 -13.63
N ASP A 78 6.67 -2.12 -13.31
CA ASP A 78 7.10 -0.80 -13.78
C ASP A 78 7.93 0.01 -12.76
N ILE A 79 8.81 -0.67 -12.04
CA ILE A 79 9.63 -0.07 -10.98
C ILE A 79 11.14 -0.15 -11.22
N GLU A 80 11.87 0.74 -10.56
CA GLU A 80 13.31 0.62 -10.34
C GLU A 80 13.59 0.26 -8.87
N LEU A 81 14.34 -0.83 -8.67
CA LEU A 81 14.80 -1.31 -7.38
C LEU A 81 16.20 -0.77 -7.06
N SER A 82 16.40 -0.31 -5.82
CA SER A 82 17.74 0.00 -5.32
C SER A 82 18.58 -1.26 -5.17
N VAL A 83 19.89 -1.17 -5.45
CA VAL A 83 20.88 -2.21 -5.16
C VAL A 83 20.97 -2.60 -3.68
N ASP A 84 20.53 -1.71 -2.79
CA ASP A 84 20.52 -1.92 -1.34
C ASP A 84 19.29 -2.71 -0.87
N THR A 85 18.35 -3.05 -1.77
CA THR A 85 17.10 -3.75 -1.43
C THR A 85 17.36 -5.06 -0.68
N PRO A 86 18.25 -5.97 -1.12
CA PRO A 86 18.51 -7.22 -0.41
C PRO A 86 19.03 -7.02 1.02
N ASP A 87 19.96 -6.09 1.24
CA ASP A 87 20.50 -5.82 2.59
C ASP A 87 19.39 -5.31 3.53
N VAL A 88 18.49 -4.46 3.05
CA VAL A 88 17.34 -4.00 3.84
C VAL A 88 16.37 -5.15 4.15
N LEU A 89 16.10 -6.03 3.18
CA LEU A 89 15.23 -7.19 3.39
C LEU A 89 15.78 -8.16 4.44
N GLU A 90 17.08 -8.41 4.44
CA GLU A 90 17.71 -9.26 5.44
C GLU A 90 17.61 -8.66 6.85
N ARG A 91 17.78 -7.34 6.98
CA ARG A 91 17.72 -6.64 8.28
C ARG A 91 16.33 -6.59 8.90
N ILE A 92 15.27 -6.80 8.12
CA ILE A 92 13.88 -6.79 8.60
C ILE A 92 13.27 -8.19 8.70
N ARG A 93 14.02 -9.24 8.33
CA ARG A 93 13.53 -10.64 8.29
C ARG A 93 12.86 -11.04 9.62
N GLU A 94 13.56 -10.86 10.74
CA GLU A 94 13.03 -11.19 12.07
C GLU A 94 11.82 -10.33 12.46
N TRP A 95 11.75 -9.08 11.97
CA TRP A 95 10.59 -8.23 12.17
C TRP A 95 9.38 -8.69 11.34
N LEU A 96 9.56 -9.40 10.23
CA LEU A 96 8.44 -9.88 9.42
C LEU A 96 7.88 -11.22 9.90
N VAL A 97 8.73 -12.09 10.45
CA VAL A 97 8.35 -13.36 11.07
C VAL A 97 7.67 -13.08 12.41
N SER A 98 6.37 -12.76 12.35
CA SER A 98 5.57 -12.37 13.50
C SER A 98 4.10 -12.66 13.27
N SER A 99 3.37 -12.95 14.34
CA SER A 99 1.91 -13.03 14.34
C SER A 99 1.24 -11.64 14.27
N GLU A 100 1.99 -10.56 14.49
CA GLU A 100 1.44 -9.20 14.30
C GLU A 100 1.33 -8.88 12.81
N PRO A 101 0.21 -8.27 12.35
CA PRO A 101 0.03 -7.94 10.95
C PRO A 101 0.94 -6.76 10.56
N ARG A 102 2.02 -7.04 9.83
CA ARG A 102 3.08 -6.06 9.52
C ARG A 102 3.18 -5.80 8.01
N VAL A 103 3.29 -4.52 7.66
CA VAL A 103 3.52 -4.04 6.28
C VAL A 103 4.65 -3.01 6.30
N LEU A 104 5.65 -3.19 5.43
CA LEU A 104 6.73 -2.24 5.22
C LEU A 104 6.70 -1.70 3.79
N LEU A 105 6.44 -0.40 3.66
CA LEU A 105 6.49 0.28 2.37
C LEU A 105 7.93 0.57 1.96
N LEU A 106 8.28 0.21 0.72
CA LEU A 106 9.61 0.46 0.15
C LEU A 106 9.63 1.66 -0.82
N THR A 107 8.47 2.28 -1.04
CA THR A 107 8.24 3.42 -1.94
C THR A 107 8.23 4.75 -1.20
N SER A 108 8.22 5.86 -1.95
CA SER A 108 8.22 7.21 -1.39
C SER A 108 7.06 7.46 -0.42
N LEU A 109 7.35 8.05 0.73
CA LEU A 109 6.39 8.31 1.80
C LEU A 109 5.97 9.78 1.81
N LYS A 110 4.67 10.05 1.73
CA LYS A 110 4.14 11.44 1.74
C LYS A 110 4.20 12.11 3.10
N GLY A 111 4.11 11.35 4.18
CA GLY A 111 4.13 11.88 5.54
C GLY A 111 4.48 10.80 6.55
N PHE A 112 5.54 11.01 7.31
CA PHE A 112 6.06 10.03 8.26
C PHE A 112 6.78 10.69 9.43
N CYS A 113 6.90 9.97 10.53
CA CYS A 113 7.65 10.38 11.71
C CYS A 113 9.01 9.70 11.73
N THR A 114 10.07 10.48 11.91
CA THR A 114 11.46 9.96 12.01
C THR A 114 11.82 9.49 13.41
N LYS A 115 10.97 9.74 14.42
CA LYS A 115 11.18 9.35 15.81
C LYS A 115 9.91 8.72 16.43
N PRO A 116 10.02 7.58 17.14
CA PRO A 116 11.18 6.68 17.13
C PRO A 116 11.36 6.08 15.72
N SER A 117 12.56 5.65 15.40
CA SER A 117 12.87 4.88 14.19
C SER A 117 13.78 3.71 14.53
N THR A 118 13.74 2.66 13.71
CA THR A 118 14.65 1.54 13.80
C THR A 118 15.73 1.73 12.74
N ILE A 119 16.98 1.83 13.15
CA ILE A 119 18.11 1.90 12.22
C ILE A 119 18.24 0.54 11.57
N LEU A 120 18.23 0.49 10.23
CA LEU A 120 18.47 -0.73 9.48
C LEU A 120 19.97 -0.82 9.19
N ASN A 121 20.54 0.24 8.61
CA ASN A 121 21.98 0.37 8.38
C ASN A 121 22.40 1.86 8.40
N SER A 122 23.62 2.17 7.94
CA SER A 122 24.15 3.54 7.89
C SER A 122 23.35 4.50 7.01
N LYS A 123 22.54 3.99 6.07
CA LYS A 123 21.77 4.76 5.09
C LYS A 123 20.26 4.73 5.36
N TYR A 124 19.73 3.59 5.80
CA TYR A 124 18.30 3.32 5.87
C TYR A 124 17.78 3.16 7.30
N ARG A 125 16.57 3.64 7.53
CA ARG A 125 15.80 3.42 8.76
C ARG A 125 14.36 3.06 8.45
N MET A 126 13.77 2.29 9.35
CA MET A 126 12.33 2.04 9.38
C MET A 126 11.62 3.12 10.20
N VAL A 127 10.59 3.73 9.62
CA VAL A 127 9.87 4.89 10.15
C VAL A 127 8.36 4.66 10.27
N ASP A 128 7.71 5.48 11.09
CA ASP A 128 6.25 5.45 11.27
C ASP A 128 5.52 6.21 10.17
N VAL A 129 4.77 5.49 9.33
CA VAL A 129 3.99 6.08 8.24
C VAL A 129 2.69 6.70 8.77
N LYS A 130 2.45 7.95 8.35
CA LYS A 130 1.20 8.69 8.60
C LYS A 130 0.40 8.91 7.32
N LYS A 131 1.09 9.07 6.19
CA LYS A 131 0.53 9.23 4.84
C LYS A 131 1.47 8.59 3.84
N ALA A 132 0.94 7.71 3.00
CA ALA A 132 1.65 7.14 1.88
C ALA A 132 0.65 6.89 0.75
N TRP A 133 1.19 6.77 -0.45
CA TRP A 133 0.52 6.30 -1.66
C TRP A 133 1.44 5.27 -2.30
N TRP A 134 1.03 4.72 -3.45
CA TRP A 134 1.81 3.77 -4.24
C TRP A 134 1.82 2.36 -3.64
N GLY A 135 1.25 1.43 -4.43
CA GLY A 135 1.25 -0.01 -4.15
C GLY A 135 2.37 -0.77 -4.84
N MET A 136 3.24 -0.08 -5.60
CA MET A 136 4.22 -0.70 -6.51
C MET A 136 5.31 -1.54 -5.85
N GLY A 137 5.50 -1.44 -4.53
CA GLY A 137 6.62 -2.10 -3.86
C GLY A 137 6.55 -2.06 -2.33
N TYR A 138 6.29 -3.19 -1.71
CA TYR A 138 6.20 -3.33 -0.26
C TYR A 138 6.40 -4.78 0.20
N VAL A 139 6.72 -4.95 1.46
CA VAL A 139 6.82 -6.27 2.11
C VAL A 139 5.64 -6.45 3.06
N ILE A 140 5.04 -7.64 3.04
CA ILE A 140 3.87 -8.00 3.85
C ILE A 140 4.04 -9.40 4.43
N ASN A 141 3.67 -9.59 5.71
CA ASN A 141 3.62 -10.92 6.32
C ASN A 141 2.23 -11.57 6.20
N LYS A 142 2.15 -12.89 6.43
CA LYS A 142 0.89 -13.65 6.36
C LYS A 142 -0.23 -13.04 7.21
N ALA A 143 0.08 -12.62 8.44
CA ALA A 143 -0.91 -12.01 9.33
C ALA A 143 -1.51 -10.71 8.74
N ALA A 144 -0.71 -9.86 8.11
CA ALA A 144 -1.23 -8.69 7.41
C ALA A 144 -1.99 -9.06 6.13
N ALA A 145 -1.51 -10.03 5.36
CA ALA A 145 -2.19 -10.47 4.14
C ALA A 145 -3.61 -10.97 4.43
N GLU A 146 -3.78 -11.76 5.49
CA GLU A 146 -5.08 -12.21 5.98
C GLU A 146 -5.98 -11.02 6.36
N LYS A 147 -5.47 -10.09 7.18
CA LYS A 147 -6.24 -8.90 7.61
C LYS A 147 -6.65 -8.01 6.45
N LEU A 148 -5.81 -7.87 5.42
CA LEU A 148 -6.11 -7.08 4.24
C LEU A 148 -7.19 -7.74 3.38
N ILE A 149 -7.17 -9.07 3.23
CA ILE A 149 -8.24 -9.82 2.55
C ILE A 149 -9.54 -9.74 3.33
N GLU A 150 -9.51 -9.95 4.65
CA GLU A 150 -10.70 -9.91 5.52
C GLU A 150 -11.41 -8.56 5.40
N VAL A 151 -10.64 -7.46 5.50
CA VAL A 151 -11.19 -6.11 5.46
C VAL A 151 -11.68 -5.72 4.08
N ASN A 152 -11.00 -6.13 3.02
CA ASN A 152 -11.27 -5.70 1.65
C ASN A 152 -11.77 -6.85 0.76
N GLY A 153 -12.43 -7.87 1.32
CA GLY A 153 -12.87 -9.07 0.58
C GLY A 153 -13.69 -8.73 -0.66
N GLU A 154 -14.77 -7.95 -0.46
CA GLU A 154 -15.29 -7.07 -1.50
C GLU A 154 -14.40 -5.84 -1.57
N VAL A 155 -13.98 -5.43 -2.76
CA VAL A 155 -13.17 -4.23 -2.94
C VAL A 155 -13.98 -3.00 -2.53
N TRP A 156 -13.47 -2.25 -1.56
CA TRP A 156 -13.90 -0.88 -1.25
C TRP A 156 -12.76 0.06 -0.87
N LEU A 157 -11.54 -0.48 -0.75
CA LEU A 157 -10.28 0.24 -0.67
C LEU A 157 -9.45 -0.04 -1.92
N MET A 158 -8.76 1.00 -2.41
CA MET A 158 -7.73 0.83 -3.43
C MET A 158 -6.59 -0.03 -2.87
N ALA A 159 -5.77 -0.60 -3.75
CA ALA A 159 -4.60 -1.38 -3.33
C ALA A 159 -3.64 -0.59 -2.41
N ASP A 160 -3.53 0.72 -2.63
CA ASP A 160 -2.59 1.60 -1.95
C ASP A 160 -3.24 2.58 -0.95
N ASP A 161 -4.49 2.31 -0.53
CA ASP A 161 -5.18 3.06 0.53
C ASP A 161 -4.62 2.71 1.93
N TRP A 162 -3.30 2.76 2.10
CA TRP A 162 -2.55 2.27 3.26
C TRP A 162 -3.03 2.83 4.60
N VAL A 163 -3.43 4.10 4.62
CA VAL A 163 -3.95 4.73 5.84
C VAL A 163 -5.32 4.16 6.22
N GLU A 164 -6.16 3.81 5.24
CA GLU A 164 -7.43 3.16 5.50
C GLU A 164 -7.22 1.69 5.89
N TYR A 165 -6.28 0.96 5.28
CA TYR A 165 -5.92 -0.37 5.76
C TYR A 165 -5.42 -0.34 7.20
N LYS A 166 -4.55 0.60 7.56
CA LYS A 166 -4.11 0.78 8.96
C LYS A 166 -5.28 1.00 9.92
N ARG A 167 -6.29 1.76 9.51
CA ARG A 167 -7.46 2.10 10.36
C ARG A 167 -8.44 0.94 10.50
N ASN A 168 -8.67 0.19 9.42
CA ASN A 168 -9.75 -0.78 9.35
C ASN A 168 -9.26 -2.23 9.55
N ALA A 169 -7.99 -2.52 9.23
CA ALA A 169 -7.38 -3.84 9.34
C ALA A 169 -6.40 -3.98 10.52
N GLY A 170 -6.11 -2.89 11.23
CA GLY A 170 -5.24 -2.92 12.41
C GLY A 170 -3.78 -3.23 12.10
N ILE A 171 -3.33 -3.05 10.85
CA ILE A 171 -1.95 -3.36 10.46
C ILE A 171 -0.93 -2.40 11.08
N MET A 172 0.23 -2.94 11.43
CA MET A 172 1.44 -2.16 11.69
C MET A 172 2.07 -1.72 10.37
N LEU A 173 1.71 -0.51 9.94
CA LEU A 173 2.27 0.11 8.74
C LEU A 173 3.52 0.93 9.07
N LYS A 174 4.66 0.49 8.52
CA LYS A 174 5.97 1.16 8.54
C LYS A 174 6.43 1.48 7.11
N GLY A 175 7.50 2.24 6.97
CA GLY A 175 8.15 2.49 5.68
C GLY A 175 9.65 2.68 5.84
N VAL A 176 10.38 2.65 4.73
CA VAL A 176 11.84 2.86 4.69
C VAL A 176 12.15 4.31 4.31
N ASP A 177 13.03 4.96 5.07
CA ASP A 177 13.55 6.32 4.80
C ASP A 177 15.10 6.27 4.72
N PRO A 178 15.72 6.67 3.59
CA PRO A 178 15.09 6.99 2.30
C PRO A 178 14.46 5.74 1.64
N TRP A 179 13.54 5.91 0.70
CA TRP A 179 12.87 4.79 0.03
C TRP A 179 13.81 4.03 -0.92
N LEU A 180 13.47 2.77 -1.23
CA LEU A 180 14.27 1.86 -2.07
C LEU A 180 13.71 1.73 -3.49
N ILE A 181 12.42 2.02 -3.66
CA ILE A 181 11.68 1.77 -4.90
C ILE A 181 11.13 3.10 -5.43
N LYS A 182 11.31 3.32 -6.72
CA LYS A 182 10.73 4.44 -7.46
C LYS A 182 10.09 3.94 -8.77
N PRO A 183 9.14 4.68 -9.35
CA PRO A 183 8.60 4.36 -10.67
C PRO A 183 9.72 4.39 -11.72
N ALA A 184 9.64 3.51 -12.72
CA ALA A 184 10.46 3.63 -13.92
C ALA A 184 10.09 4.92 -14.69
N PRO A 185 11.08 5.72 -15.16
CA PRO A 185 10.86 7.06 -15.70
C PRO A 185 10.01 7.12 -16.97
N GLU A 186 9.85 6.01 -17.69
CA GLU A 186 9.19 5.95 -19.01
C GLU A 186 7.77 5.38 -18.98
N VAL A 187 7.25 5.02 -17.80
CA VAL A 187 5.92 4.38 -17.71
C VAL A 187 4.87 5.39 -17.22
N GLU A 188 4.05 5.88 -18.15
CA GLU A 188 2.83 6.61 -17.76
C GLU A 188 1.81 5.64 -17.13
N SER A 189 1.20 6.07 -16.02
CA SER A 189 0.17 5.26 -15.38
C SER A 189 -1.04 5.09 -16.30
N ILE A 190 -1.23 3.85 -16.77
CA ILE A 190 -2.36 3.43 -17.61
C ILE A 190 -3.71 3.78 -16.95
N LEU A 191 -3.75 3.81 -15.62
CA LEU A 191 -4.97 4.07 -14.84
C LEU A 191 -5.30 5.56 -14.71
N GLU A 192 -4.38 6.49 -14.96
CA GLU A 192 -4.56 7.89 -14.55
C GLU A 192 -5.67 8.61 -15.33
N LYS A 193 -5.87 8.29 -16.61
CA LYS A 193 -6.98 8.85 -17.41
C LYS A 193 -8.34 8.45 -16.83
N ASP A 194 -8.51 7.16 -16.52
CA ASP A 194 -9.74 6.66 -15.92
C ASP A 194 -9.95 7.21 -14.51
N ARG A 195 -8.87 7.31 -13.71
CA ARG A 195 -8.88 7.93 -12.38
C ARG A 195 -9.38 9.37 -12.43
N LYS A 196 -8.90 10.19 -13.39
CA LYS A 196 -9.38 11.57 -13.57
C LYS A 196 -10.88 11.61 -13.84
N SER A 197 -11.41 10.71 -14.68
CA SER A 197 -12.84 10.66 -14.99
C SER A 197 -13.71 10.34 -13.75
N VAL A 198 -13.28 9.38 -12.93
CA VAL A 198 -13.99 8.97 -11.72
C VAL A 198 -13.85 10.02 -10.61
N ARG A 199 -12.67 10.62 -10.48
CA ARG A 199 -12.41 11.75 -9.57
C ARG A 199 -13.23 12.99 -9.94
N ALA A 200 -13.67 13.16 -11.18
CA ALA A 200 -14.56 14.27 -11.55
C ALA A 200 -16.00 14.03 -11.04
N LYS A 201 -16.46 12.77 -11.00
CA LYS A 201 -17.82 12.37 -10.58
C LYS A 201 -17.97 12.20 -9.06
N LYS A 202 -17.40 13.11 -8.25
CA LYS A 202 -17.41 12.96 -6.77
C LYS A 202 -18.83 13.03 -6.20
N HIS A 203 -19.38 11.89 -5.79
CA HIS A 203 -20.57 11.81 -4.95
C HIS A 203 -20.17 11.65 -3.48
N ARG A 204 -19.81 12.78 -2.85
CA ARG A 204 -19.41 12.79 -1.44
C ARG A 204 -20.63 12.66 -0.54
N THR A 205 -20.79 11.48 0.04
CA THR A 205 -21.85 11.22 1.02
C THR A 205 -21.65 12.07 2.29
N TRP A 206 -22.71 12.26 3.06
CA TRP A 206 -22.63 12.99 4.33
C TRP A 206 -21.67 12.31 5.31
N LYS A 207 -21.62 10.97 5.32
CA LYS A 207 -20.68 10.18 6.13
C LYS A 207 -19.23 10.51 5.79
N TYR A 208 -18.89 10.52 4.50
CA TYR A 208 -17.56 10.92 4.03
C TYR A 208 -17.22 12.35 4.50
N ARG A 209 -18.15 13.30 4.35
CA ARG A 209 -17.94 14.70 4.74
C ARG A 209 -17.68 14.82 6.25
N ALA A 210 -18.51 14.18 7.07
CA ALA A 210 -18.37 14.17 8.53
C ALA A 210 -17.04 13.54 8.96
N LYS A 211 -16.70 12.36 8.40
CA LYS A 211 -15.39 11.72 8.59
C LYS A 211 -14.26 12.69 8.26
N LYS A 212 -14.32 13.36 7.10
CA LYS A 212 -13.23 14.22 6.64
C LYS A 212 -13.04 15.47 7.47
N ILE A 213 -14.11 16.08 7.97
CA ILE A 213 -14.03 17.22 8.89
C ILE A 213 -13.32 16.79 10.18
N ARG A 214 -13.81 15.72 10.81
CA ARG A 214 -13.22 15.17 12.04
C ARG A 214 -11.74 14.85 11.85
N GLU A 215 -11.39 14.16 10.77
CA GLU A 215 -10.00 13.82 10.45
C GLU A 215 -9.14 15.05 10.23
N ASN A 216 -9.59 16.01 9.43
CA ASN A 216 -8.78 17.17 9.09
C ASN A 216 -8.48 18.02 10.33
N VAL A 217 -9.44 18.15 11.25
CA VAL A 217 -9.23 18.88 12.51
C VAL A 217 -8.25 18.11 13.41
N LEU A 218 -8.56 16.84 13.72
CA LEU A 218 -7.73 16.03 14.61
C LEU A 218 -6.31 15.85 14.07
N LEU A 219 -6.15 15.54 12.79
CA LEU A 219 -4.83 15.34 12.19
C LEU A 219 -4.01 16.62 12.18
N LYS A 220 -4.62 17.79 11.98
CA LYS A 220 -3.89 19.07 12.04
C LYS A 220 -3.42 19.35 13.46
N ILE A 221 -4.27 19.13 14.46
CA ILE A 221 -3.92 19.30 15.87
C ILE A 221 -2.77 18.36 16.24
N VAL A 222 -2.92 17.06 15.98
CA VAL A 222 -1.89 16.07 16.32
C VAL A 222 -0.61 16.32 15.53
N GLU A 223 -0.68 16.71 14.26
CA GLU A 223 0.51 17.06 13.48
C GLU A 223 1.26 18.24 14.10
N TYR A 224 0.55 19.33 14.40
CA TYR A 224 1.14 20.58 14.87
C TYR A 224 1.66 20.48 16.31
N PHE A 225 0.85 19.94 17.21
CA PHE A 225 1.17 19.89 18.64
C PHE A 225 1.94 18.64 19.06
N PHE A 226 1.98 17.59 18.23
CA PHE A 226 2.64 16.34 18.62
C PHE A 226 3.68 15.84 17.62
N TRP A 227 3.28 15.56 16.37
CA TRP A 227 4.19 14.90 15.43
C TRP A 227 5.38 15.77 15.03
N ARG A 228 5.17 17.06 14.76
CA ARG A 228 6.24 18.01 14.46
C ARG A 228 7.19 18.21 15.64
N PRO A 229 6.73 18.63 16.84
CA PRO A 229 7.63 18.92 17.95
C PRO A 229 8.35 17.68 18.51
N PHE A 230 7.67 16.51 18.57
CA PHE A 230 8.21 15.37 19.33
C PHE A 230 8.56 14.14 18.47
N LYS A 231 8.02 14.02 17.26
CA LYS A 231 8.19 12.80 16.43
C LYS A 231 8.99 13.03 15.14
N GLY A 232 9.51 14.24 14.94
CA GLY A 232 10.32 14.58 13.76
C GLY A 232 9.57 14.34 12.46
N TYR A 233 8.32 14.79 12.39
CA TYR A 233 7.45 14.59 11.24
C TYR A 233 7.96 15.29 9.99
N LYS A 234 8.05 14.54 8.90
CA LYS A 234 8.41 15.01 7.56
C LYS A 234 7.25 14.82 6.59
N ARG A 235 7.22 15.66 5.55
CA ARG A 235 6.36 15.53 4.38
C ARG A 235 7.22 15.61 3.12
N HIS A 236 6.90 14.77 2.16
CA HIS A 236 7.45 14.79 0.80
C HIS A 236 6.31 15.05 -0.19
#